data_AF-R8N8E4-F1
#
_entry.id   AF-R8N8E4-F1
#
_cell.length_a   1.000
_cell.length_b   1.000
_cell.length_c   1.000
_cell.angle_alpha   90.00
_cell.angle_beta   90.00
_cell.angle_gamma   90.00
#
_symmetry.space_group_name_H-M   'P 1'
#
loop_
_entity.id
_entity.type
_entity.pdbx_description
1 polymer ?
#
loop_
_entity_poly.entity_id
_entity_poly.type
_entity_poly.pdbx_seq_one_letter_code
_entity_poly.pdbx_strand_id
1 'polypeptide(L)'
;MGCAEFKKLWTKYEKGTLTHDEQEQLESHIETCAECEAHLDELLAKSEPVKKKLPPKDLKVPFWRIKWKHRLQTFGFILSICIVIYIIGGVLSAFYFQANNDKRLEEIREVPSLALEATIPNSRVMRGGTSVEAFFRTNSQFDLVKTIGKKEMPLGTIETSSFLSSLNITHKSWVNMHYQPNIHFVHPKIKQGDYLKEASKKVWDTLAKVHEGTVAEVAISFDKPYTLQELEPLLYGVFEAQELPPTPVWYALDTGQERINEEDFILSGDEFIGFPEHIGFLDDETENLKTQEAKVIEMMRILSTHEKTVSKVAMLPEGQLNLDKRYKYVKDNGVKVYGMVITGPSKELLKLQNSPHVRYATLGDIEVWNWFD
;
A
#
# COMPACT_ATOMS: atom_id res chain seq x y z
N MET A 1 -9.65 -21.23 -93.47
CA MET A 1 -9.46 -22.61 -92.98
C MET A 1 -10.83 -23.12 -92.57
N GLY A 2 -11.19 -24.34 -92.97
CA GLY A 2 -12.56 -24.86 -92.73
C GLY A 2 -12.69 -25.46 -91.32
N CYS A 3 -13.87 -25.33 -90.72
CA CYS A 3 -14.18 -25.81 -89.36
C CYS A 3 -13.89 -27.31 -89.14
N ALA A 4 -13.77 -28.10 -90.21
CA ALA A 4 -13.42 -29.51 -90.18
C ALA A 4 -12.02 -29.81 -89.59
N GLU A 5 -11.05 -28.90 -89.74
CA GLU A 5 -9.70 -29.08 -89.20
C GLU A 5 -9.65 -28.91 -87.67
N PHE A 6 -10.52 -28.05 -87.12
CA PHE A 6 -10.59 -27.76 -85.68
C PHE A 6 -11.35 -28.81 -84.86
N LYS A 7 -12.00 -29.79 -85.51
CA LYS A 7 -12.71 -30.89 -84.83
C LYS A 7 -11.79 -31.72 -83.93
N LYS A 8 -10.51 -31.87 -84.30
CA LYS A 8 -9.51 -32.54 -83.46
C LYS A 8 -9.13 -31.70 -82.24
N LEU A 9 -9.06 -30.39 -82.38
CA LEU A 9 -8.79 -29.46 -81.27
C LEU A 9 -9.97 -29.43 -80.29
N TRP A 10 -11.22 -29.44 -80.77
CA TRP A 10 -12.40 -29.61 -79.92
C TRP A 10 -12.37 -30.89 -79.08
N THR A 11 -11.98 -32.04 -79.66
CA THR A 11 -11.85 -33.28 -78.88
C THR A 11 -10.72 -33.27 -77.84
N LYS A 12 -9.68 -32.44 -78.04
CA LYS A 12 -8.63 -32.23 -77.03
C LYS A 12 -9.11 -31.24 -75.95
N TYR A 13 -9.90 -30.23 -76.34
CA TYR A 13 -10.46 -29.21 -75.45
C TYR A 13 -11.39 -29.85 -74.42
N GLU A 14 -12.32 -30.71 -74.87
CA GLU A 14 -13.21 -31.48 -73.99
C GLU A 14 -12.45 -32.41 -73.02
N LYS A 15 -11.25 -32.88 -73.41
CA LYS A 15 -10.41 -33.77 -72.58
C LYS A 15 -9.41 -33.04 -71.69
N GLY A 16 -9.30 -31.71 -71.79
CA GLY A 16 -8.38 -30.89 -71.00
C GLY A 16 -6.89 -31.11 -71.30
N THR A 17 -6.55 -31.62 -72.50
CA THR A 17 -5.17 -31.96 -72.89
C THR A 17 -4.61 -31.02 -73.98
N LEU A 18 -5.13 -29.79 -74.07
CA LEU A 18 -4.66 -28.80 -75.04
C LEU A 18 -3.35 -28.16 -74.59
N THR A 19 -2.43 -27.93 -75.53
CA THR A 19 -1.25 -27.09 -75.29
C THR A 19 -1.59 -25.61 -75.49
N HIS A 20 -0.77 -24.71 -74.94
CA HIS A 20 -0.99 -23.26 -75.01
C HIS A 20 -1.09 -22.74 -76.46
N ASP A 21 -0.18 -23.17 -77.35
CA ASP A 21 -0.18 -22.76 -78.75
C ASP A 21 -1.41 -23.29 -79.53
N GLU A 22 -1.90 -24.48 -79.17
CA GLU A 22 -3.12 -25.05 -79.76
C GLU A 22 -4.37 -24.31 -79.27
N GLN A 23 -4.31 -23.73 -78.08
CA GLN A 23 -5.41 -22.98 -77.46
C GLN A 23 -5.57 -21.62 -78.14
N GLU A 24 -4.47 -20.91 -78.34
CA GLU A 24 -4.46 -19.60 -79.01
C GLU A 24 -4.96 -19.71 -80.46
N GLN A 25 -4.63 -20.80 -81.16
CA GLN A 25 -5.16 -21.09 -82.50
C GLN A 25 -6.67 -21.37 -82.50
N LEU A 26 -7.18 -22.08 -81.49
CA LEU A 26 -8.60 -22.38 -81.36
C LEU A 26 -9.39 -21.11 -81.01
N GLU A 27 -8.89 -20.29 -80.09
CA GLU A 27 -9.50 -19.01 -79.69
C GLU A 27 -9.54 -18.02 -80.86
N SER A 28 -8.44 -17.85 -81.60
CA SER A 28 -8.40 -17.00 -82.79
C SER A 28 -9.38 -17.45 -83.89
N HIS A 29 -9.60 -18.76 -84.03
CA HIS A 29 -10.58 -19.28 -84.98
C HIS A 29 -12.04 -19.07 -84.51
N ILE A 30 -12.31 -19.23 -83.21
CA ILE A 30 -13.64 -18.99 -82.64
C ILE A 30 -14.07 -17.54 -82.87
N GLU A 31 -13.18 -16.56 -82.67
CA GLU A 31 -13.47 -15.13 -82.90
C GLU A 31 -13.88 -14.80 -84.34
N THR A 32 -13.50 -15.65 -85.31
CA THR A 32 -13.77 -15.42 -86.73
C THR A 32 -14.84 -16.35 -87.32
N CYS A 33 -15.39 -17.27 -86.52
CA CYS A 33 -16.31 -18.31 -87.00
C CYS A 33 -17.54 -18.49 -86.10
N ALA A 34 -18.70 -18.05 -86.59
CA ALA A 34 -19.98 -18.15 -85.89
C ALA A 34 -20.43 -19.60 -85.58
N GLU A 35 -20.01 -20.60 -86.39
CA GLU A 35 -20.32 -22.01 -86.11
C GLU A 35 -19.52 -22.56 -84.92
N CYS A 36 -18.26 -22.14 -84.77
CA CYS A 36 -17.41 -22.55 -83.65
C CYS A 36 -17.78 -21.81 -82.36
N GLU A 37 -18.22 -20.55 -82.47
CA GLU A 37 -18.80 -19.78 -81.36
C GLU A 37 -20.08 -20.46 -80.84
N ALA A 38 -21.00 -20.84 -81.73
CA ALA A 38 -22.22 -21.56 -81.34
C ALA A 38 -21.92 -22.92 -80.69
N HIS A 39 -20.87 -23.62 -81.14
CA HIS A 39 -20.45 -24.88 -80.55
C HIS A 39 -19.84 -24.70 -79.15
N LEU A 40 -19.06 -23.62 -78.95
CA LEU A 40 -18.56 -23.23 -77.62
C LEU A 40 -19.72 -22.92 -76.67
N ASP A 41 -20.70 -22.14 -77.12
CA ASP A 41 -21.88 -21.79 -76.34
C ASP A 41 -22.72 -23.03 -75.97
N GLU A 42 -22.86 -23.99 -76.89
CA GLU A 42 -23.54 -25.27 -76.60
C GLU A 42 -22.77 -26.10 -75.54
N LEU A 43 -21.44 -26.12 -75.61
CA LEU A 43 -20.59 -26.80 -74.62
C LEU A 43 -20.67 -26.12 -73.25
N LEU A 44 -20.64 -24.78 -73.22
CA LEU A 44 -20.81 -23.98 -72.00
C LEU A 44 -22.21 -24.15 -71.40
N ALA A 45 -23.25 -24.26 -72.26
CA ALA A 45 -24.63 -24.53 -71.84
C ALA A 45 -24.83 -25.97 -71.33
N LYS A 46 -24.14 -26.96 -71.89
CA LYS A 46 -24.14 -28.35 -71.39
C LYS A 46 -23.35 -28.50 -70.09
N SER A 47 -22.31 -27.70 -69.88
CA SER A 47 -21.65 -27.55 -68.58
C SER A 47 -22.45 -26.63 -67.67
N GLU A 48 -23.64 -27.07 -67.23
CA GLU A 48 -24.37 -26.41 -66.15
C GLU A 48 -23.43 -26.13 -64.95
N PRO A 49 -23.61 -25.01 -64.25
CA PRO A 49 -22.69 -24.55 -63.22
C PRO A 49 -22.49 -25.66 -62.22
N VAL A 50 -21.24 -25.92 -61.85
CA VAL A 50 -20.87 -26.82 -60.75
C VAL A 50 -21.77 -26.49 -59.56
N LYS A 51 -22.85 -27.26 -59.39
CA LYS A 51 -23.69 -27.22 -58.21
C LYS A 51 -22.73 -27.61 -57.10
N LYS A 52 -22.24 -26.63 -56.34
CA LYS A 52 -21.60 -26.87 -55.05
C LYS A 52 -22.55 -27.79 -54.31
N LYS A 53 -22.26 -29.09 -54.26
CA LYS A 53 -23.06 -30.07 -53.52
C LYS A 53 -23.02 -29.59 -52.08
N LEU A 54 -24.10 -28.96 -51.64
CA LEU A 54 -24.39 -28.81 -50.22
C LEU A 54 -24.29 -30.23 -49.63
N PRO A 55 -23.64 -30.42 -48.47
CA PRO A 55 -23.51 -31.73 -47.86
C PRO A 55 -24.90 -32.38 -47.70
N PRO A 56 -25.01 -33.72 -47.78
CA PRO A 56 -26.30 -34.40 -47.76
C PRO A 56 -27.14 -34.01 -46.53
N LYS A 57 -28.43 -33.76 -46.74
CA LYS A 57 -29.39 -33.25 -45.74
C LYS A 57 -29.56 -34.15 -44.49
N ASP A 58 -29.05 -35.37 -44.51
CA ASP A 58 -29.14 -36.35 -43.40
C ASP A 58 -27.80 -36.63 -42.68
N LEU A 59 -26.83 -35.72 -42.79
CA LEU A 59 -25.74 -35.70 -41.82
C LEU A 59 -26.30 -35.20 -40.48
N LYS A 60 -26.71 -36.13 -39.60
CA LYS A 60 -26.89 -35.87 -38.15
C LYS A 60 -25.53 -35.61 -37.51
N VAL A 61 -24.85 -34.55 -37.95
CA VAL A 61 -23.67 -34.05 -37.26
C VAL A 61 -24.18 -33.54 -35.91
N PRO A 62 -23.67 -34.02 -34.76
CA PRO A 62 -24.08 -33.50 -33.47
C PRO A 62 -23.52 -32.08 -33.33
N PHE A 63 -24.21 -31.10 -33.93
CA PHE A 63 -23.85 -29.69 -33.93
C PHE A 63 -23.60 -29.17 -32.52
N TRP A 64 -24.30 -29.73 -31.52
CA TRP A 64 -24.06 -29.46 -30.11
C TRP A 64 -22.66 -29.91 -29.68
N ARG A 65 -22.23 -31.14 -29.95
CA ARG A 65 -20.88 -31.62 -29.59
C ARG A 65 -19.77 -30.82 -30.29
N ILE A 66 -19.97 -30.43 -31.55
CA ILE A 66 -19.00 -29.61 -32.30
C ILE A 66 -18.94 -28.18 -31.77
N LYS A 67 -20.09 -27.52 -31.55
CA LYS A 67 -20.15 -26.18 -30.95
C LYS A 67 -19.57 -26.14 -29.55
N TRP A 68 -19.84 -27.16 -28.73
CA TRP A 68 -19.26 -27.27 -27.39
C TRP A 68 -17.77 -27.56 -27.43
N LYS A 69 -17.29 -28.42 -28.34
CA LYS A 69 -15.87 -28.65 -28.56
C LYS A 69 -15.13 -27.36 -28.96
N HIS A 70 -15.67 -26.59 -29.92
CA HIS A 70 -15.08 -25.31 -30.30
C HIS A 70 -15.14 -24.28 -29.17
N ARG A 71 -16.26 -24.16 -28.45
CA ARG A 71 -16.34 -23.25 -27.29
C ARG A 71 -15.34 -23.62 -26.20
N LEU A 72 -15.14 -24.91 -25.94
CA LEU A 72 -14.18 -25.40 -24.95
C LEU A 72 -12.74 -25.21 -25.40
N GLN A 73 -12.46 -25.37 -26.70
CA GLN A 73 -11.14 -25.07 -27.30
C GLN A 73 -10.85 -23.57 -27.28
N THR A 74 -11.80 -22.72 -27.67
CA THR A 74 -11.66 -21.26 -27.60
C THR A 74 -11.51 -20.79 -26.17
N PHE A 75 -12.29 -21.34 -25.24
CA PHE A 75 -12.14 -21.07 -23.81
C PHE A 75 -10.75 -21.48 -23.31
N GLY A 76 -10.27 -22.67 -23.68
CA GLY A 76 -8.92 -23.13 -23.32
C GLY A 76 -7.81 -22.25 -23.89
N PHE A 77 -7.96 -21.78 -25.13
CA PHE A 77 -7.01 -20.85 -25.75
C PHE A 77 -6.99 -19.48 -25.06
N ILE A 78 -8.17 -18.92 -24.76
CA ILE A 78 -8.29 -17.66 -24.01
C ILE A 78 -7.69 -17.82 -22.61
N LEU A 79 -8.03 -18.91 -21.91
CA LEU A 79 -7.49 -19.21 -20.58
C LEU A 79 -5.96 -19.33 -20.62
N SER A 80 -5.41 -20.00 -21.62
CA SER A 80 -3.96 -20.11 -21.82
C SER A 80 -3.31 -18.74 -22.03
N ILE A 81 -3.90 -17.88 -22.87
CA ILE A 81 -3.43 -16.50 -23.04
C ILE A 81 -3.49 -15.72 -21.72
N CYS A 82 -4.59 -15.81 -20.98
CA CYS A 82 -4.74 -15.14 -19.68
C CYS A 82 -3.66 -15.59 -18.68
N ILE A 83 -3.35 -16.89 -18.63
CA ILE A 83 -2.29 -17.44 -17.77
C ILE A 83 -0.93 -16.88 -18.19
N VAL A 84 -0.62 -16.87 -19.49
CA VAL A 84 0.65 -16.31 -20.00
C VAL A 84 0.77 -14.84 -19.66
N ILE A 85 -0.30 -14.05 -19.85
CA ILE A 85 -0.32 -12.63 -19.49
C ILE A 85 -0.12 -12.44 -17.98
N TYR A 86 -0.72 -13.27 -17.14
CA TYR A 86 -0.54 -13.23 -15.70
C TYR A 86 0.91 -13.50 -15.29
N ILE A 87 1.54 -14.54 -15.87
CA ILE A 87 2.94 -14.88 -15.61
C ILE A 87 3.87 -13.73 -16.04
N ILE A 88 3.66 -13.18 -17.25
CA ILE A 88 4.43 -12.03 -17.73
C ILE A 88 4.24 -10.84 -16.78
N GLY A 89 3.00 -10.58 -16.36
CA GLY A 89 2.67 -9.55 -15.38
C GLY A 89 3.42 -9.75 -14.05
N GLY A 90 3.48 -10.98 -13.53
CA GLY A 90 4.23 -11.33 -12.33
C GLY A 90 5.73 -11.08 -12.47
N VAL A 91 6.34 -11.53 -13.57
CA VAL A 91 7.78 -11.33 -13.84
C VAL A 91 8.12 -9.84 -13.95
N LEU A 92 7.30 -9.07 -14.68
CA LEU A 92 7.49 -7.63 -14.80
C LEU A 92 7.34 -6.91 -13.45
N SER A 93 6.41 -7.38 -12.60
CA SER A 93 6.20 -6.82 -11.25
C SER A 93 7.38 -7.09 -10.34
N ALA A 94 7.86 -8.35 -10.33
CA ALA A 94 9.05 -8.74 -9.59
C ALA A 94 10.25 -7.90 -10.03
N PHE A 95 10.49 -7.78 -11.35
CA PHE A 95 11.54 -6.92 -11.86
C PHE A 95 11.35 -5.46 -11.41
N TYR A 96 10.15 -4.89 -11.52
CA TYR A 96 9.92 -3.50 -11.12
C TYR A 96 10.23 -3.25 -9.64
N PHE A 97 9.77 -4.11 -8.73
CA PHE A 97 9.99 -3.90 -7.29
C PHE A 97 11.40 -4.28 -6.84
N GLN A 98 12.04 -5.25 -7.50
CA GLN A 98 13.34 -5.80 -7.07
C GLN A 98 14.55 -5.26 -7.84
N ALA A 99 14.38 -4.63 -9.02
CA ALA A 99 15.48 -4.22 -9.91
C ALA A 99 16.37 -3.07 -9.39
N ASN A 100 16.38 -2.79 -8.10
CA ASN A 100 17.30 -1.85 -7.46
C ASN A 100 17.58 -2.25 -6.02
N ASN A 101 18.00 -3.51 -5.82
CA ASN A 101 18.26 -4.09 -4.49
C ASN A 101 17.05 -3.91 -3.55
N ASP A 102 15.85 -4.23 -4.04
CA ASP A 102 14.59 -4.16 -3.31
C ASP A 102 14.17 -2.78 -2.75
N LYS A 103 14.87 -1.70 -3.10
CA LYS A 103 14.61 -0.34 -2.61
C LYS A 103 13.15 0.13 -2.71
N ARG A 104 12.43 -0.25 -3.78
CA ARG A 104 11.01 0.11 -3.93
C ARG A 104 10.12 -0.66 -2.97
N LEU A 105 10.47 -1.92 -2.70
CA LEU A 105 9.76 -2.75 -1.75
C LEU A 105 9.99 -2.27 -0.32
N GLU A 106 11.23 -1.84 -0.02
CA GLU A 106 11.58 -1.17 1.23
C GLU A 106 10.77 0.10 1.42
N GLU A 107 10.74 1.01 0.43
CA GLU A 107 9.95 2.25 0.49
C GLU A 107 8.45 1.98 0.73
N ILE A 108 7.87 0.98 0.05
CA ILE A 108 6.46 0.56 0.23
C ILE A 108 6.18 0.06 1.66
N ARG A 109 7.19 -0.44 2.38
CA ARG A 109 7.06 -0.94 3.75
C ARG A 109 7.43 0.10 4.79
N GLU A 110 8.51 0.83 4.57
CA GLU A 110 9.10 1.80 5.49
C GLU A 110 8.21 3.04 5.64
N VAL A 111 7.77 3.64 4.53
CA VAL A 111 6.99 4.89 4.58
C VAL A 111 5.70 4.70 5.38
N PRO A 112 4.86 3.66 5.16
CA PRO A 112 3.70 3.43 6.01
C PRO A 112 4.06 3.11 7.46
N SER A 113 5.15 2.38 7.71
CA SER A 113 5.59 2.05 9.07
C SER A 113 5.91 3.31 9.87
N LEU A 114 6.78 4.17 9.33
CA LEU A 114 7.15 5.44 9.94
C LEU A 114 5.93 6.35 10.10
N ALA A 115 5.00 6.36 9.13
CA ALA A 115 3.78 7.15 9.22
C ALA A 115 2.88 6.71 10.39
N LEU A 116 2.70 5.39 10.58
CA LEU A 116 1.91 4.86 11.69
C LEU A 116 2.55 5.15 13.04
N GLU A 117 3.85 4.90 13.17
CA GLU A 117 4.60 5.14 14.41
C GLU A 117 4.70 6.63 14.77
N ALA A 118 4.72 7.52 13.78
CA ALA A 118 4.75 8.96 13.99
C ALA A 118 3.38 9.56 14.36
N THR A 119 2.28 8.95 13.91
CA THR A 119 0.91 9.47 14.10
C THR A 119 0.12 8.78 15.20
N ILE A 120 0.52 7.57 15.60
CA ILE A 120 -0.15 6.82 16.67
C ILE A 120 0.84 6.68 17.84
N PRO A 121 0.58 7.36 18.97
CA PRO A 121 1.46 7.30 20.13
C PRO A 121 1.65 5.89 20.67
N ASN A 122 2.88 5.59 21.12
CA ASN A 122 3.30 4.28 21.63
C ASN A 122 2.93 3.11 20.69
N SER A 123 2.87 3.34 19.39
CA SER A 123 2.72 2.26 18.43
C SER A 123 4.08 1.89 17.83
N ARG A 124 4.27 0.59 17.61
CA ARG A 124 5.39 0.03 16.83
C ARG A 124 4.87 -1.00 15.86
N VAL A 125 5.46 -1.04 14.68
CA VAL A 125 5.21 -2.09 13.69
C VAL A 125 6.16 -3.25 13.96
N MET A 126 5.65 -4.33 14.55
CA MET A 126 6.48 -5.48 14.91
C MET A 126 6.67 -6.48 13.77
N ARG A 127 5.59 -6.77 13.07
CA ARG A 127 5.55 -7.81 12.04
C ARG A 127 4.76 -7.29 10.85
N GLY A 128 5.22 -7.66 9.67
CA GLY A 128 4.55 -7.31 8.44
C GLY A 128 5.24 -7.96 7.26
N GLY A 129 4.43 -8.49 6.35
CA GLY A 129 4.89 -9.08 5.10
C GLY A 129 4.39 -8.24 3.93
N THR A 130 5.23 -8.08 2.92
CA THR A 130 4.83 -7.51 1.64
C THR A 130 4.91 -8.60 0.59
N SER A 131 3.79 -8.88 -0.08
CA SER A 131 3.70 -9.79 -1.20
C SER A 131 3.61 -9.01 -2.51
N VAL A 132 4.40 -9.41 -3.50
CA VAL A 132 4.35 -8.83 -4.86
C VAL A 132 3.37 -9.65 -5.68
N GLU A 133 2.36 -8.97 -6.22
CA GLU A 133 1.32 -9.52 -7.07
C GLU A 133 1.59 -9.20 -8.54
N ALA A 134 0.92 -9.90 -9.45
CA ALA A 134 0.99 -9.57 -10.88
C ALA A 134 0.43 -8.16 -11.16
N PHE A 135 0.93 -7.55 -12.25
CA PHE A 135 0.51 -6.23 -12.72
C PHE A 135 0.84 -5.07 -11.77
N PHE A 136 2.07 -5.09 -11.24
CA PHE A 136 2.69 -4.04 -10.42
C PHE A 136 1.90 -3.74 -9.15
N ARG A 137 1.34 -4.78 -8.54
CA ARG A 137 0.58 -4.66 -7.29
C ARG A 137 1.37 -5.24 -6.13
N THR A 138 1.14 -4.71 -4.94
CA THR A 138 1.63 -5.31 -3.70
C THR A 138 0.52 -5.35 -2.67
N ASN A 139 0.54 -6.37 -1.81
CA ASN A 139 -0.28 -6.43 -0.62
C ASN A 139 0.65 -6.48 0.60
N SER A 140 0.50 -5.52 1.50
CA SER A 140 1.29 -5.41 2.73
C SER A 140 0.37 -5.53 3.94
N GLN A 141 0.85 -6.23 4.97
CA GLN A 141 0.21 -6.31 6.28
C GLN A 141 1.14 -5.67 7.32
N PHE A 142 0.59 -4.84 8.21
CA PHE A 142 1.30 -4.19 9.29
C PHE A 142 0.61 -4.54 10.62
N ASP A 143 1.28 -5.34 11.45
CA ASP A 143 0.84 -5.68 12.80
C ASP A 143 1.43 -4.67 13.78
N LEU A 144 0.54 -3.88 14.38
CA LEU A 144 0.86 -2.85 15.35
C LEU A 144 0.80 -3.42 16.77
N VAL A 145 1.81 -3.10 17.56
CA VAL A 145 1.85 -3.35 18.99
C VAL A 145 2.10 -2.05 19.73
N LYS A 146 1.83 -2.07 21.03
CA LYS A 146 2.26 -1.02 21.96
C LYS A 146 2.98 -1.59 23.16
N THR A 147 3.85 -0.81 23.79
CA THR A 147 4.64 -1.28 24.93
C THR A 147 4.05 -0.75 26.24
N ILE A 148 3.67 -1.65 27.14
CA ILE A 148 3.25 -1.30 28.51
C ILE A 148 4.11 -2.12 29.46
N GLY A 149 4.93 -1.45 30.25
CA GLY A 149 5.96 -2.10 31.03
C GLY A 149 7.08 -2.67 30.16
N LYS A 150 7.34 -3.97 30.32
CA LYS A 150 8.26 -4.72 29.45
C LYS A 150 7.55 -5.57 28.41
N LYS A 151 6.21 -5.59 28.40
CA LYS A 151 5.41 -6.40 27.49
C LYS A 151 4.89 -5.60 26.31
N GLU A 152 4.98 -6.22 25.13
CA GLU A 152 4.33 -5.73 23.92
C GLU A 152 2.91 -6.30 23.82
N MET A 153 1.94 -5.41 23.60
CA MET A 153 0.52 -5.74 23.52
C MET A 153 0.01 -5.46 22.12
N PRO A 154 -0.81 -6.37 21.53
CA PRO A 154 -1.32 -6.17 20.18
C PRO A 154 -2.29 -4.98 20.15
N LEU A 155 -2.02 -4.03 19.27
CA LEU A 155 -2.85 -2.84 19.04
C LEU A 155 -3.90 -3.11 17.96
N GLY A 156 -3.44 -3.67 16.84
CA GLY A 156 -4.26 -3.95 15.67
C GLY A 156 -3.43 -4.31 14.44
N THR A 157 -4.11 -4.48 13.32
CA THR A 157 -3.52 -4.83 12.03
C THR A 157 -4.08 -3.90 10.95
N ILE A 158 -3.19 -3.43 10.08
CA ILE A 158 -3.52 -2.61 8.91
C ILE A 158 -3.04 -3.35 7.66
N GLU A 159 -3.95 -3.53 6.71
CA GLU A 159 -3.64 -4.10 5.41
C GLU A 159 -3.73 -3.03 4.33
N THR A 160 -2.73 -3.02 3.44
CA THR A 160 -2.64 -2.07 2.35
C THR A 160 -2.41 -2.79 1.04
N SER A 161 -3.06 -2.30 -0.02
CA SER A 161 -2.74 -2.69 -1.39
C SER A 161 -2.11 -1.51 -2.12
N SER A 162 -1.02 -1.72 -2.84
CA SER A 162 -0.42 -0.70 -3.69
C SER A 162 -0.50 -1.09 -5.17
N PHE A 163 -0.60 -0.08 -6.04
CA PHE A 163 -0.38 -0.21 -7.48
C PHE A 163 0.72 0.77 -7.86
N LEU A 164 1.86 0.24 -8.34
CA LEU A 164 3.11 0.99 -8.46
C LEU A 164 3.46 1.65 -7.12
N SER A 165 3.50 2.98 -7.06
CA SER A 165 3.75 3.77 -5.84
C SER A 165 2.47 4.22 -5.12
N SER A 166 1.29 4.02 -5.70
CA SER A 166 0.04 4.47 -5.09
C SER A 166 -0.50 3.41 -4.13
N LEU A 167 -0.52 3.74 -2.84
CA LEU A 167 -1.04 2.88 -1.78
C LEU A 167 -2.52 3.16 -1.51
N ASN A 168 -3.29 2.14 -1.11
CA ASN A 168 -4.64 2.25 -0.56
C ASN A 168 -4.79 1.29 0.64
N ILE A 169 -5.62 1.65 1.60
CA ILE A 169 -5.95 0.78 2.74
C ILE A 169 -7.08 -0.16 2.32
N THR A 170 -6.89 -1.47 2.49
CA THR A 170 -7.89 -2.49 2.16
C THR A 170 -8.69 -2.91 3.38
N HIS A 171 -8.00 -3.09 4.51
CA HIS A 171 -8.61 -3.55 5.75
C HIS A 171 -7.90 -2.99 6.97
N LYS A 172 -8.65 -2.78 8.04
CA LYS A 172 -8.15 -2.26 9.32
C LYS A 172 -8.92 -2.92 10.46
N SER A 173 -8.19 -3.51 11.38
CA SER A 173 -8.76 -4.11 12.58
C SER A 173 -8.00 -3.66 13.81
N TRP A 174 -8.72 -3.15 14.81
CA TRP A 174 -8.18 -2.87 16.14
C TRP A 174 -8.57 -3.99 17.10
N VAL A 175 -7.68 -4.34 18.04
CA VAL A 175 -7.99 -5.36 19.06
C VAL A 175 -9.15 -4.91 19.93
N ASN A 176 -9.19 -3.62 20.28
CA ASN A 176 -10.34 -3.00 20.91
C ASN A 176 -11.16 -2.27 19.84
N MET A 177 -12.41 -2.71 19.64
CA MET A 177 -13.33 -2.11 18.63
C MET A 177 -13.64 -0.63 18.91
N HIS A 178 -13.32 -0.15 20.13
CA HIS A 178 -13.39 1.24 20.58
C HIS A 178 -12.00 1.81 20.90
N TYR A 179 -10.93 1.35 20.23
CA TYR A 179 -9.60 1.95 20.39
C TYR A 179 -9.64 3.41 19.91
N GLN A 180 -9.94 4.29 20.85
CA GLN A 180 -9.58 5.70 20.80
C GLN A 180 -8.29 5.78 21.59
N PRO A 181 -7.16 6.20 20.99
CA PRO A 181 -5.98 6.51 21.78
C PRO A 181 -6.40 7.63 22.75
N ASN A 182 -6.64 7.28 24.01
CA ASN A 182 -6.91 8.22 25.10
C ASN A 182 -5.60 8.93 25.50
N ILE A 183 -4.76 9.25 24.52
CA ILE A 183 -3.48 9.89 24.69
C ILE A 183 -3.65 11.28 24.09
N HIS A 184 -3.65 12.26 24.98
CA HIS A 184 -3.80 13.65 24.64
C HIS A 184 -2.62 14.45 25.15
N PHE A 185 -2.31 15.52 24.43
CA PHE A 185 -1.25 16.45 24.80
C PHE A 185 -1.76 17.89 24.82
N VAL A 186 -1.01 18.77 25.48
CA VAL A 186 -1.27 20.21 25.48
C VAL A 186 0.01 20.92 25.10
N HIS A 187 -0.08 21.82 24.11
CA HIS A 187 1.09 22.56 23.66
C HIS A 187 1.52 23.60 24.71
N PRO A 188 2.83 23.78 24.99
CA PRO A 188 3.33 24.65 26.07
C PRO A 188 3.01 26.14 25.89
N LYS A 189 2.72 26.57 24.65
CA LYS A 189 2.25 27.94 24.34
C LYS A 189 0.84 28.25 24.88
N ILE A 190 0.04 27.24 25.23
CA ILE A 190 -1.22 27.44 25.93
C ILE A 190 -0.93 28.00 27.32
N LYS A 191 -1.66 29.05 27.74
CA LYS A 191 -1.46 29.66 29.06
C LYS A 191 -1.71 28.65 30.17
N GLN A 192 -0.84 28.64 31.17
CA GLN A 192 -1.04 27.80 32.34
C GLN A 192 -2.25 28.30 33.13
N GLY A 193 -3.19 27.39 33.41
CA GLY A 193 -4.34 27.66 34.25
C GLY A 193 -4.72 26.43 35.07
N ASP A 194 -5.57 26.65 36.09
CA ASP A 194 -5.99 25.60 37.02
C ASP A 194 -6.74 24.46 36.33
N TYR A 195 -7.40 24.75 35.20
CA TYR A 195 -8.11 23.77 34.38
C TYR A 195 -7.20 22.63 33.86
N LEU A 196 -5.93 22.90 33.55
CA LEU A 196 -4.98 21.86 33.11
C LEU A 196 -4.61 20.91 34.25
N LYS A 197 -4.41 21.48 35.45
CA LYS A 197 -4.13 20.70 36.66
C LYS A 197 -5.34 19.90 37.09
N GLU A 198 -6.53 20.47 36.99
CA GLU A 198 -7.80 19.81 37.29
C GLU A 198 -8.08 18.64 36.34
N ALA A 199 -7.84 18.83 35.04
CA ALA A 199 -7.97 17.75 34.06
C ALA A 199 -7.00 16.59 34.35
N SER A 200 -5.76 16.90 34.74
CA SER A 200 -4.76 15.90 35.12
C SER A 200 -5.04 15.25 36.47
N LYS A 201 -5.79 15.92 37.36
CA LYS A 201 -6.10 15.41 38.72
C LYS A 201 -6.77 14.04 38.66
N LYS A 202 -7.68 13.82 37.71
CA LYS A 202 -8.34 12.52 37.53
C LYS A 202 -7.35 11.40 37.22
N VAL A 203 -6.29 11.68 36.46
CA VAL A 203 -5.22 10.71 36.14
C VAL A 203 -4.45 10.34 37.40
N TRP A 204 -3.99 11.34 38.15
CA TRP A 204 -3.24 11.13 39.38
C TRP A 204 -4.07 10.44 40.47
N ASP A 205 -5.33 10.84 40.65
CA ASP A 205 -6.27 10.20 41.58
C ASP A 205 -6.52 8.73 41.21
N THR A 206 -6.49 8.40 39.92
CA THR A 206 -6.64 7.02 39.45
C THR A 206 -5.39 6.20 39.78
N LEU A 207 -4.20 6.68 39.42
CA LEU A 207 -2.93 6.02 39.74
C LEU A 207 -2.73 5.83 41.26
N ALA A 208 -3.23 6.77 42.08
CA ALA A 208 -3.20 6.69 43.54
C ALA A 208 -4.07 5.55 44.08
N LYS A 209 -5.17 5.22 43.40
CA LYS A 209 -6.12 4.15 43.80
C LYS A 209 -5.78 2.77 43.26
N VAL A 210 -5.03 2.70 42.16
CA VAL A 210 -4.59 1.41 41.60
C VAL A 210 -3.69 0.68 42.61
N HIS A 211 -3.79 -0.65 42.66
CA HIS A 211 -3.02 -1.47 43.61
C HIS A 211 -1.52 -1.42 43.32
N GLU A 212 -0.71 -1.71 44.33
CA GLU A 212 0.70 -2.05 44.10
C GLU A 212 0.78 -3.34 43.25
N GLY A 213 1.78 -3.43 42.38
CA GLY A 213 1.86 -4.53 41.41
C GLY A 213 1.12 -4.27 40.09
N THR A 214 1.06 -3.02 39.65
CA THR A 214 0.61 -2.65 38.30
C THR A 214 1.62 -1.77 37.59
N VAL A 215 1.54 -1.78 36.27
CA VAL A 215 2.30 -0.92 35.39
C VAL A 215 1.31 -0.10 34.57
N ALA A 216 1.62 1.19 34.36
CA ALA A 216 0.76 2.07 33.61
C ALA A 216 1.50 2.75 32.46
N GLU A 217 0.73 3.13 31.46
CA GLU A 217 1.10 4.05 30.39
C GLU A 217 0.53 5.43 30.71
N VAL A 218 1.38 6.47 30.66
CA VAL A 218 0.98 7.86 30.91
C VAL A 218 1.58 8.75 29.84
N ALA A 219 0.76 9.60 29.24
CA ALA A 219 1.21 10.72 28.44
C ALA A 219 1.38 11.95 29.31
N ILE A 220 2.50 12.65 29.18
CA ILE A 220 2.76 13.91 29.88
C ILE A 220 3.05 15.01 28.85
N SER A 221 2.59 16.23 29.14
CA SER A 221 2.95 17.44 28.41
C SER A 221 3.77 18.36 29.29
N PHE A 222 4.78 18.97 28.70
CA PHE A 222 5.80 19.76 29.39
C PHE A 222 5.48 21.24 29.47
N ASP A 223 6.25 21.95 30.31
CA ASP A 223 6.18 23.40 30.46
C ASP A 223 6.76 24.21 29.32
N LYS A 224 7.74 23.64 28.65
CA LYS A 224 8.34 24.17 27.44
C LYS A 224 8.79 23.03 26.54
N PRO A 225 9.09 23.31 25.27
CA PRO A 225 9.76 22.34 24.42
C PRO A 225 11.18 22.07 24.94
N TYR A 226 11.54 20.79 25.02
CA TYR A 226 12.84 20.31 25.49
C TYR A 226 13.58 19.57 24.38
N THR A 227 14.90 19.67 24.37
CA THR A 227 15.77 18.81 23.55
C THR A 227 15.86 17.41 24.15
N LEU A 228 16.22 16.40 23.35
CA LEU A 228 16.33 15.02 23.85
C LEU A 228 17.36 14.86 24.97
N GLN A 229 18.45 15.63 24.92
CA GLN A 229 19.50 15.64 25.95
C GLN A 229 19.02 16.24 27.28
N GLU A 230 18.08 17.19 27.24
CA GLU A 230 17.53 17.80 28.45
C GLU A 230 16.48 16.89 29.13
N LEU A 231 15.79 16.03 28.38
CA LEU A 231 14.71 15.20 28.92
C LEU A 231 15.19 14.15 29.90
N GLU A 232 16.31 13.49 29.59
CA GLU A 232 16.85 12.41 30.41
C GLU A 232 17.06 12.80 31.88
N PRO A 233 17.80 13.88 32.21
CA PRO A 233 17.96 14.32 33.59
C PRO A 233 16.65 14.83 34.22
N LEU A 234 15.71 15.36 33.43
CA LEU A 234 14.42 15.85 33.93
C LEU A 234 13.49 14.72 34.36
N LEU A 235 13.48 13.62 33.59
CA LEU A 235 12.70 12.43 33.93
C LEU A 235 13.31 11.70 35.10
N TYR A 236 14.60 11.38 35.01
CA TYR A 236 15.26 10.52 36.00
C TYR A 236 15.64 11.26 37.28
N GLY A 237 15.78 12.59 37.24
CA GLY A 237 16.07 13.39 38.43
C GLY A 237 14.95 13.39 39.49
N VAL A 238 13.75 12.93 39.14
CA VAL A 238 12.62 12.78 40.06
C VAL A 238 12.71 11.49 40.87
N PHE A 239 13.47 10.50 40.41
CA PHE A 239 13.53 9.16 40.98
C PHE A 239 14.84 8.95 41.75
N GLU A 240 14.76 8.29 42.89
CA GLU A 240 15.95 7.93 43.66
C GLU A 240 16.68 6.74 43.02
N ALA A 241 17.97 6.54 43.33
CA ALA A 241 18.81 5.51 42.70
C ALA A 241 18.33 4.05 42.89
N GLN A 242 17.43 3.80 43.86
CA GLN A 242 16.85 2.48 44.13
C GLN A 242 15.47 2.29 43.48
N GLU A 243 14.92 3.34 42.90
CA GLU A 243 13.58 3.34 42.32
C GLU A 243 13.63 2.94 40.85
N LEU A 244 12.49 2.49 40.36
CA LEU A 244 12.37 1.98 39.00
C LEU A 244 11.94 3.14 38.09
N PRO A 245 12.88 3.75 37.34
CA PRO A 245 12.53 4.89 36.51
C PRO A 245 11.60 4.46 35.38
N PRO A 246 10.68 5.34 34.95
CA PRO A 246 9.83 5.06 33.82
C PRO A 246 10.64 4.99 32.52
N THR A 247 10.17 4.18 31.57
CA THR A 247 10.77 4.07 30.23
C THR A 247 9.97 4.95 29.27
N PRO A 248 10.59 5.91 28.57
CA PRO A 248 9.93 6.63 27.49
C PRO A 248 9.73 5.69 26.30
N VAL A 249 8.54 5.71 25.72
CA VAL A 249 8.17 4.86 24.58
C VAL A 249 7.86 5.66 23.32
N TRP A 250 7.47 6.93 23.47
CA TRP A 250 7.12 7.81 22.37
C TRP A 250 7.23 9.29 22.75
N TYR A 251 7.54 10.17 21.80
CA TYR A 251 7.77 11.60 22.02
C TYR A 251 6.90 12.47 21.12
N ALA A 252 6.25 13.49 21.68
CA ALA A 252 5.46 14.48 20.93
C ALA A 252 6.37 15.61 20.43
N LEU A 253 6.53 15.72 19.11
CA LEU A 253 7.50 16.63 18.47
C LEU A 253 6.91 18.05 18.33
N ASP A 254 7.65 19.07 18.74
CA ASP A 254 7.29 20.47 18.47
C ASP A 254 7.60 20.80 17.02
N THR A 255 6.56 20.96 16.21
CA THR A 255 6.69 21.24 14.77
C THR A 255 6.22 22.62 14.38
N GLY A 256 5.79 23.43 15.36
CA GLY A 256 5.22 24.75 15.15
C GLY A 256 3.91 24.76 14.36
N GLN A 257 3.32 23.59 14.07
CA GLN A 257 2.03 23.44 13.39
C GLN A 257 0.92 22.95 14.33
N GLU A 258 1.25 22.69 15.59
CA GLU A 258 0.29 22.30 16.63
C GLU A 258 -0.73 23.42 16.85
N ARG A 259 -1.98 23.03 17.08
CA ARG A 259 -3.05 23.98 17.33
C ARG A 259 -2.83 24.70 18.66
N ILE A 260 -3.02 26.01 18.64
CA ILE A 260 -2.94 26.86 19.82
C ILE A 260 -4.28 27.57 19.97
N ASN A 261 -5.20 26.95 20.71
CA ASN A 261 -6.50 27.51 21.03
C ASN A 261 -6.76 27.36 22.54
N GLU A 262 -7.08 28.45 23.23
CA GLU A 262 -7.31 28.43 24.69
C GLU A 262 -8.69 27.83 25.05
N GLU A 263 -9.67 27.88 24.16
CA GLU A 263 -11.00 27.31 24.41
C GLU A 263 -11.02 25.78 24.22
N ASP A 264 -10.11 25.29 23.39
CA ASP A 264 -9.94 23.87 23.09
C ASP A 264 -8.44 23.58 22.98
N PHE A 265 -7.82 23.31 24.12
CA PHE A 265 -6.37 23.22 24.25
C PHE A 265 -5.83 21.78 24.16
N ILE A 266 -6.72 20.79 24.07
CA ILE A 266 -6.39 19.37 24.06
C ILE A 266 -6.08 18.95 22.63
N LEU A 267 -4.83 18.58 22.37
CA LEU A 267 -4.42 17.97 21.11
C LEU A 267 -4.76 16.49 21.16
N SER A 268 -5.56 16.04 20.19
CA SER A 268 -5.98 14.65 20.05
C SER A 268 -5.55 14.08 18.71
N GLY A 269 -5.21 12.79 18.67
CA GLY A 269 -5.01 12.02 17.45
C GLY A 269 -4.19 12.73 16.36
N ASP A 270 -4.87 13.34 15.41
CA ASP A 270 -4.37 13.94 14.18
C ASP A 270 -3.69 15.31 14.33
N GLU A 271 -3.81 15.93 15.50
CA GLU A 271 -3.32 17.29 15.73
C GLU A 271 -1.85 17.34 16.14
N PHE A 272 -1.26 16.20 16.49
CA PHE A 272 0.15 16.07 16.85
C PHE A 272 0.87 15.04 15.98
N ILE A 273 2.18 15.20 15.88
CA ILE A 273 3.08 14.20 15.31
C ILE A 273 4.23 13.97 16.27
N GLY A 274 4.81 12.78 16.24
CA GLY A 274 5.91 12.45 17.11
C GLY A 274 6.75 11.32 16.56
N PHE A 275 7.45 10.64 17.45
CA PHE A 275 8.31 9.51 17.09
C PHE A 275 8.47 8.54 18.26
N PRO A 276 8.61 7.23 17.97
CA PRO A 276 8.94 6.24 18.99
C PRO A 276 10.35 6.46 19.54
N GLU A 277 10.62 5.92 20.73
CA GLU A 277 11.95 5.98 21.34
C GLU A 277 13.04 5.36 20.45
N HIS A 278 12.70 4.30 19.72
CA HIS A 278 13.54 3.72 18.69
C HIS A 278 12.88 3.88 17.31
N ILE A 279 13.54 4.63 16.43
CA ILE A 279 13.16 4.76 15.02
C ILE A 279 14.02 3.79 14.22
N GLY A 280 13.37 2.81 13.59
CA GLY A 280 14.02 1.84 12.72
C GLY A 280 13.86 2.20 11.25
N PHE A 281 14.97 2.18 10.51
CA PHE A 281 14.99 2.30 9.06
C PHE A 281 15.31 0.95 8.40
N LEU A 282 14.79 0.73 7.20
CA LEU A 282 15.14 -0.47 6.42
C LEU A 282 16.45 -0.26 5.64
N ASP A 283 16.78 0.98 5.30
CA ASP A 283 18.02 1.35 4.62
C ASP A 283 19.19 1.42 5.61
N ASP A 284 20.23 0.61 5.36
CA ASP A 284 21.41 0.51 6.24
C ASP A 284 22.14 1.85 6.43
N GLU A 285 22.26 2.68 5.38
CA GLU A 285 22.94 3.98 5.50
C GLU A 285 22.21 4.90 6.48
N THR A 286 20.88 4.91 6.38
CA THR A 286 19.99 5.69 7.24
C THR A 286 19.92 5.12 8.66
N GLU A 287 19.92 3.80 8.80
CA GLU A 287 19.90 3.16 10.12
C GLU A 287 21.18 3.43 10.92
N ASN A 288 22.32 3.55 10.21
CA ASN A 288 23.63 3.88 10.79
C ASN A 288 23.82 5.37 11.16
N LEU A 289 22.77 6.20 11.05
CA LEU A 289 22.81 7.57 11.56
C LEU A 289 23.18 7.59 13.06
N LYS A 290 24.21 8.36 13.38
CA LYS A 290 24.87 8.34 14.70
C LYS A 290 24.02 8.91 15.84
N THR A 291 23.10 9.83 15.55
CA THR A 291 22.33 10.54 16.57
C THR A 291 20.84 10.32 16.37
N GLN A 292 20.10 10.21 17.48
CA GLN A 292 18.64 10.11 17.45
C GLN A 292 18.00 11.34 16.79
N GLU A 293 18.58 12.53 16.98
CA GLU A 293 18.12 13.75 16.32
C GLU A 293 18.22 13.66 14.79
N ALA A 294 19.31 13.10 14.25
CA ALA A 294 19.45 12.90 12.81
C ALA A 294 18.39 11.91 12.28
N LYS A 295 18.14 10.83 13.02
CA LYS A 295 17.07 9.87 12.72
C LYS A 295 15.69 10.54 12.68
N VAL A 296 15.37 11.40 13.65
CA VAL A 296 14.09 12.14 13.67
C VAL A 296 13.98 13.10 12.48
N ILE A 297 15.03 13.84 12.15
CA ILE A 297 15.03 14.76 11.00
C ILE A 297 14.83 13.98 9.69
N GLU A 298 15.46 12.82 9.57
CA GLU A 298 15.36 11.98 8.38
C GLU A 298 13.99 11.33 8.25
N MET A 299 13.42 10.82 9.36
CA MET A 299 12.03 10.36 9.41
C MET A 299 11.09 11.47 8.92
N MET A 300 11.22 12.69 9.44
CA MET A 300 10.40 13.83 9.02
C MET A 300 10.59 14.18 7.53
N ARG A 301 11.81 14.03 6.98
CA ARG A 301 12.08 14.21 5.55
C ARG A 301 11.35 13.16 4.72
N ILE A 302 11.40 11.89 5.11
CA ILE A 302 10.73 10.78 4.43
C ILE A 302 9.22 11.00 4.44
N LEU A 303 8.64 11.35 5.60
CA LEU A 303 7.22 11.63 5.75
C LEU A 303 6.79 12.80 4.85
N SER A 304 7.54 13.91 4.84
CA SER A 304 7.29 15.07 3.97
C SER A 304 7.38 14.71 2.48
N THR A 305 8.38 13.92 2.07
CA THR A 305 8.56 13.50 0.67
C THR A 305 7.39 12.64 0.17
N HIS A 306 6.76 11.87 1.07
CA HIS A 306 5.70 10.91 0.76
C HIS A 306 4.35 11.30 1.37
N GLU A 307 4.03 12.59 1.43
CA GLU A 307 2.83 13.11 2.13
C GLU A 307 1.53 12.44 1.70
N LYS A 308 1.38 12.08 0.42
CA LYS A 308 0.19 11.36 -0.08
C LYS A 308 0.03 9.98 0.55
N THR A 309 1.14 9.24 0.71
CA THR A 309 1.13 7.93 1.35
C THR A 309 0.84 8.08 2.84
N VAL A 310 1.49 9.04 3.50
CA VAL A 310 1.27 9.34 4.92
C VAL A 310 -0.20 9.71 5.17
N SER A 311 -0.79 10.59 4.35
CA SER A 311 -2.20 10.98 4.41
C SER A 311 -3.14 9.78 4.36
N LYS A 312 -2.92 8.87 3.41
CA LYS A 312 -3.76 7.67 3.28
C LYS A 312 -3.61 6.74 4.48
N VAL A 313 -2.37 6.49 4.92
CA VAL A 313 -2.05 5.55 6.01
C VAL A 313 -2.55 6.08 7.35
N ALA A 314 -2.28 7.35 7.66
CA ALA A 314 -2.76 8.03 8.86
C ALA A 314 -4.27 8.31 8.81
N MET A 315 -4.91 8.19 7.64
CA MET A 315 -6.32 8.53 7.39
C MET A 315 -6.62 10.02 7.62
N LEU A 316 -5.64 10.88 7.37
CA LEU A 316 -5.73 12.32 7.60
C LEU A 316 -5.69 13.07 6.28
N PRO A 317 -6.53 14.09 6.07
CA PRO A 317 -6.44 14.96 4.90
C PRO A 317 -5.03 15.53 4.71
N GLU A 318 -4.48 15.48 3.49
CA GLU A 318 -3.14 16.01 3.15
C GLU A 318 -2.95 17.44 3.68
N GLY A 319 -3.94 18.32 3.50
CA GLY A 319 -3.87 19.72 3.93
C GLY A 319 -3.80 19.96 5.45
N GLN A 320 -4.15 18.96 6.26
CA GLN A 320 -4.06 19.05 7.73
C GLN A 320 -2.67 18.65 8.22
N LEU A 321 -2.00 17.71 7.56
CA LEU A 321 -0.69 17.20 7.98
C LEU A 321 0.40 18.28 7.92
N ASN A 322 0.42 19.08 6.84
CA ASN A 322 1.42 20.13 6.62
C ASN A 322 2.87 19.62 6.77
N LEU A 323 3.19 18.41 6.28
CA LEU A 323 4.45 17.73 6.60
C LEU A 323 5.68 18.51 6.14
N ASP A 324 5.58 19.19 4.99
CA ASP A 324 6.65 20.06 4.48
C ASP A 324 6.99 21.20 5.44
N LYS A 325 5.97 21.82 6.07
CA LYS A 325 6.18 22.90 7.03
C LYS A 325 6.74 22.34 8.33
N ARG A 326 6.20 21.21 8.80
CA ARG A 326 6.68 20.53 10.01
C ARG A 326 8.14 20.12 9.87
N TYR A 327 8.52 19.50 8.74
CA TYR A 327 9.90 19.13 8.44
C TYR A 327 10.85 20.33 8.44
N LYS A 328 10.49 21.42 7.73
CA LYS A 328 11.29 22.65 7.71
C LYS A 328 11.46 23.23 9.12
N TYR A 329 10.38 23.30 9.89
CA TYR A 329 10.43 23.83 11.25
C TYR A 329 11.41 23.04 12.13
N VAL A 330 11.29 21.71 12.15
CA VAL A 330 12.14 20.83 12.97
C VAL A 330 13.60 20.90 12.53
N LYS A 331 13.85 20.98 11.21
CA LYS A 331 15.19 21.16 10.66
C LYS A 331 15.84 22.49 11.08
N ASP A 332 15.06 23.57 11.08
CA ASP A 332 15.57 24.92 11.37
C ASP A 332 15.69 25.22 12.87
N ASN A 333 14.82 24.62 13.70
CA ASN A 333 14.74 24.89 15.16
C ASN A 333 15.37 23.78 16.02
N GLY A 334 15.80 22.69 15.41
CA GLY A 334 16.26 21.48 16.07
C GLY A 334 15.12 20.58 16.56
N VAL A 335 15.47 19.34 16.92
CA VAL A 335 14.51 18.36 17.45
C VAL A 335 14.17 18.73 18.89
N LYS A 336 12.95 19.21 19.10
CA LYS A 336 12.40 19.53 20.42
C LYS A 336 11.07 18.83 20.61
N VAL A 337 10.80 18.40 21.84
CA VAL A 337 9.58 17.69 22.19
C VAL A 337 8.87 18.43 23.30
N TYR A 338 7.55 18.48 23.22
CA TYR A 338 6.71 19.16 24.20
C TYR A 338 5.87 18.20 25.04
N GLY A 339 5.97 16.91 24.77
CA GLY A 339 5.35 15.86 25.54
C GLY A 339 5.99 14.50 25.24
N MET A 340 5.61 13.50 26.01
CA MET A 340 6.03 12.13 25.79
C MET A 340 5.03 11.14 26.38
N VAL A 341 5.05 9.92 25.88
CA VAL A 341 4.43 8.76 26.49
C VAL A 341 5.50 7.97 27.21
N ILE A 342 5.24 7.68 28.47
CA ILE A 342 6.10 6.90 29.35
C ILE A 342 5.33 5.70 29.90
N THR A 343 6.06 4.65 30.21
CA THR A 343 5.51 3.49 30.92
C THR A 343 6.35 3.15 32.14
N GLY A 344 5.71 2.74 33.23
CA GLY A 344 6.39 2.57 34.52
C GLY A 344 5.47 1.97 35.58
N PRO A 345 6.04 1.50 36.72
CA PRO A 345 5.25 1.11 37.88
C PRO A 345 4.26 2.22 38.24
N SER A 346 2.98 1.88 38.37
CA SER A 346 1.92 2.91 38.47
C SER A 346 2.10 3.84 39.68
N LYS A 347 2.69 3.33 40.77
CA LYS A 347 3.00 4.13 41.97
C LYS A 347 4.18 5.07 41.80
N GLU A 348 5.19 4.66 41.04
CA GLU A 348 6.36 5.50 40.75
C GLU A 348 5.96 6.70 39.87
N LEU A 349 5.10 6.46 38.88
CA LEU A 349 4.60 7.51 37.98
C LEU A 349 3.85 8.64 38.72
N LEU A 350 3.29 8.40 39.90
CA LEU A 350 2.63 9.44 40.71
C LEU A 350 3.56 10.58 41.11
N LYS A 351 4.86 10.33 41.24
CA LYS A 351 5.84 11.35 41.63
C LYS A 351 5.90 12.50 40.62
N LEU A 352 5.60 12.21 39.35
CA LEU A 352 5.55 13.20 38.28
C LEU A 352 4.44 14.24 38.47
N GLN A 353 3.42 13.96 39.28
CA GLN A 353 2.36 14.93 39.62
C GLN A 353 2.92 16.22 40.23
N ASN A 354 4.02 16.11 40.99
CA ASN A 354 4.63 17.24 41.69
C ASN A 354 5.80 17.85 40.91
N SER A 355 6.12 17.34 39.72
CA SER A 355 7.21 17.87 38.91
C SER A 355 6.83 19.24 38.34
N PRO A 356 7.67 20.28 38.49
CA PRO A 356 7.39 21.60 37.93
C PRO A 356 7.40 21.60 36.39
N HIS A 357 7.97 20.56 35.77
CA HIS A 357 8.08 20.39 34.33
C HIS A 357 6.83 19.79 33.70
N VAL A 358 5.98 19.11 34.49
CA VAL A 358 4.77 18.45 33.99
C VAL A 358 3.58 19.37 34.19
N ARG A 359 2.90 19.74 33.10
CA ARG A 359 1.75 20.64 33.13
C ARG A 359 0.42 19.96 32.89
N TYR A 360 0.45 18.87 32.14
CA TYR A 360 -0.73 18.09 31.81
C TYR A 360 -0.35 16.61 31.73
N ALA A 361 -1.28 15.74 32.12
CA ALA A 361 -1.10 14.31 32.00
C ALA A 361 -2.41 13.63 31.57
N THR A 362 -2.25 12.56 30.78
CA THR A 362 -3.33 11.69 30.33
C THR A 362 -2.98 10.24 30.64
N LEU A 363 -3.95 9.49 31.15
CA LEU A 363 -3.78 8.07 31.46
C LEU A 363 -4.05 7.23 30.21
N GLY A 364 -3.08 6.42 29.82
CA GLY A 364 -3.24 5.34 28.85
C GLY A 364 -3.77 4.07 29.52
N ASP A 365 -3.24 2.92 29.13
CA ASP A 365 -3.66 1.65 29.71
C ASP A 365 -2.91 1.31 31.01
N ILE A 366 -3.55 0.46 31.82
CA ILE A 366 -2.98 -0.09 33.06
C ILE A 366 -3.00 -1.60 32.95
N GLU A 367 -1.88 -2.21 33.29
CA GLU A 367 -1.66 -3.64 33.19
C GLU A 367 -1.15 -4.21 34.52
N VAL A 368 -1.34 -5.52 34.68
CA VAL A 368 -0.79 -6.26 35.81
C VAL A 368 0.74 -6.24 35.72
N TRP A 369 1.41 -6.29 36.88
CA TRP A 369 2.87 -6.24 36.99
C TRP A 369 3.59 -7.10 35.95
N ASN A 370 4.40 -6.43 35.13
CA ASN A 370 5.26 -7.00 34.12
C ASN A 370 6.59 -6.21 34.01
N TRP A 371 7.02 -5.61 35.12
CA TRP A 371 8.21 -4.77 35.15
C TRP A 371 9.52 -5.54 35.33
N PHE A 372 9.40 -6.82 35.69
CA PHE A 372 10.48 -7.79 35.70
C PHE A 372 10.05 -8.93 34.77
N ASP A 373 10.81 -9.17 33.71
CA ASP A 373 10.81 -10.44 32.97
C ASP A 373 11.90 -11.35 33.53
#